data_AF-A0A925I7H8-F1
#
_entry.id   AF-A0A925I7H8-F1
#
_cell.length_a   1.000
_cell.length_b   1.000
_cell.length_c   1.000
_cell.angle_alpha   90.00
_cell.angle_beta   90.00
_cell.angle_gamma   90.00
#
_symmetry.space_group_name_H-M   'P 1'
#
loop_
_entity.id
_entity.type
_entity.pdbx_description
1 polymer ?
#
loop_
_entity_poly.entity_id
_entity_poly.type
_entity_poly.pdbx_seq_one_letter_code
_entity_poly.pdbx_strand_id
1 'polypeptide(L)' 'MTGRSNGNAGFGEDLLYIIADTDGNELHRIFKGSTGTDIGYKSIVSGNFIFTVGKKEITTGNTDGWIICQPISVY' A
#
# COMPACT_ATOMS: atom_id res chain seq x y z
N MET A 1 -1.24 8.43 2.04
CA MET A 1 -1.13 7.81 3.38
C MET A 1 -1.08 6.30 3.23
N THR A 2 -0.25 5.60 4.01
CA THR A 2 -0.23 4.13 4.06
C THR A 2 -1.00 3.66 5.28
N GLY A 3 -2.00 2.80 5.08
CA GLY A 3 -2.81 2.23 6.16
C GLY A 3 -2.89 0.71 6.04
N ARG A 4 -3.42 0.08 7.09
CA ARG A 4 -3.81 -1.33 7.07
C ARG A 4 -5.29 -1.40 6.75
N SER A 5 -5.68 -2.34 5.89
CA SER A 5 -7.09 -2.70 5.70
C SER A 5 -7.28 -4.18 5.96
N ASN A 6 -8.37 -4.56 6.61
CA ASN A 6 -8.73 -5.97 6.68
C ASN A 6 -9.04 -6.46 5.26
N GLY A 7 -8.34 -7.49 4.80
CA GLY A 7 -8.50 -8.00 3.45
C GLY A 7 -9.89 -8.61 3.22
N ASN A 8 -10.35 -8.56 1.97
CA ASN A 8 -11.70 -9.02 1.55
C ASN A 8 -11.88 -10.56 1.63
N ALA A 9 -10.86 -11.32 2.06
CA ALA A 9 -10.83 -12.78 2.02
C ALA A 9 -10.56 -13.46 3.39
N GLY A 10 -10.75 -12.75 4.50
CA GLY A 10 -10.88 -13.37 5.82
C GLY A 10 -9.61 -13.87 6.51
N PHE A 11 -8.43 -13.74 5.91
CA PHE A 11 -7.16 -14.13 6.53
C PHE A 11 -6.02 -13.20 6.10
N GLY A 12 -5.84 -12.08 6.81
CA GLY A 12 -4.71 -11.16 6.63
C GLY A 12 -5.10 -9.68 6.57
N GLU A 13 -4.18 -8.80 7.00
CA GLU A 13 -4.26 -7.37 6.69
C GLU A 13 -3.73 -7.18 5.25
N ASP A 14 -4.53 -6.61 4.36
CA ASP A 14 -4.09 -6.19 3.03
C ASP A 14 -3.49 -4.78 3.11
N LEU A 15 -2.55 -4.50 2.21
CA LEU A 15 -2.00 -3.16 2.06
C LEU A 15 -3.06 -2.23 1.44
N LEU A 16 -3.39 -1.17 2.16
CA LEU A 16 -4.20 -0.07 1.68
C LEU A 16 -3.31 1.13 1.35
N TYR A 17 -3.32 1.53 0.08
CA TYR A 17 -2.74 2.76 -0.38
C TYR A 17 -3.83 3.77 -0.73
N ILE A 18 -3.81 4.93 -0.07
CA ILE A 18 -4.71 6.06 -0.35
C ILE A 18 -3.89 7.27 -0.79
N ILE A 19 -4.20 7.79 -1.97
CA ILE A 19 -3.85 9.14 -2.40
C ILE A 19 -5.04 10.02 -2.04
N ALA A 20 -4.77 11.08 -1.28
CA ALA A 20 -5.75 12.10 -0.95
C ALA A 20 -5.24 13.47 -1.37
N ASP A 21 -6.14 14.42 -1.64
CA ASP A 21 -5.80 15.82 -1.84
C ASP A 21 -5.39 16.49 -0.51
N THR A 22 -5.04 17.79 -0.58
CA THR A 22 -4.65 18.57 0.61
C THR A 22 -5.79 18.79 1.59
N ASP A 23 -7.03 18.64 1.15
CA ASP A 23 -8.23 18.77 1.97
C ASP A 23 -8.64 17.43 2.60
N GLY A 24 -7.90 16.35 2.31
CA GLY A 24 -8.13 15.01 2.82
C GLY A 24 -9.15 14.20 2.03
N ASN A 25 -9.62 14.67 0.87
CA ASN A 25 -10.51 13.90 0.01
C ASN A 25 -9.73 12.80 -0.70
N GLU A 26 -10.26 11.58 -0.69
CA GLU A 26 -9.67 10.45 -1.40
C GLU A 26 -9.74 10.67 -2.92
N LEU A 27 -8.56 10.73 -3.57
CA LEU A 27 -8.43 10.81 -5.03
C LEU A 27 -8.27 9.42 -5.65
N HIS A 28 -7.55 8.53 -4.97
CA HIS A 28 -7.25 7.20 -5.50
C HIS A 28 -6.99 6.18 -4.39
N ARG A 29 -7.39 4.94 -4.64
CA ARG A 29 -7.20 3.82 -3.74
C ARG A 29 -6.69 2.58 -4.46
N ILE A 30 -5.66 1.96 -3.89
CA ILE A 30 -5.14 0.68 -4.35
C ILE A 30 -5.11 -0.28 -3.18
N PHE A 31 -5.71 -1.45 -3.39
CA PHE A 31 -5.55 -2.61 -2.51
C PHE A 31 -4.52 -3.55 -3.10
N LYS A 32 -3.57 -4.00 -2.27
CA LYS A 32 -2.63 -5.06 -2.60
C LYS A 32 -2.73 -6.10 -1.49
N GLY A 33 -3.20 -7.29 -1.87
CA GLY A 33 -3.32 -8.44 -0.98
C GLY A 33 -2.82 -9.72 -1.65
N SER A 34 -2.46 -10.71 -0.83
CA SER A 34 -2.47 -12.13 -1.20
C SER A 34 -2.71 -13.00 0.04
N THR A 35 -2.01 -14.12 0.18
CA THR A 35 -2.13 -14.98 1.37
C THR A 35 -1.35 -14.36 2.52
N GLY A 36 -2.04 -13.93 3.58
CA GLY A 36 -1.39 -13.43 4.79
C GLY A 36 -1.34 -11.90 4.92
N THR A 37 -0.41 -11.38 5.73
CA THR A 37 -0.37 -9.96 6.13
C THR A 37 0.61 -9.13 5.30
N ASP A 38 0.08 -8.19 4.53
CA ASP A 38 0.83 -7.20 3.76
C ASP A 38 0.97 -5.89 4.54
N ILE A 39 2.20 -5.38 4.68
CA ILE A 39 2.49 -4.20 5.51
C ILE A 39 3.33 -3.19 4.74
N GLY A 40 2.85 -1.94 4.69
CA GLY A 40 3.63 -0.78 4.25
C GLY A 40 4.36 -0.16 5.44
N TYR A 41 5.67 0.07 5.32
CA TYR A 41 6.49 0.61 6.40
C TYR A 41 6.77 2.09 6.25
N LYS A 42 7.10 2.53 5.03
CA LYS A 42 7.52 3.90 4.76
C LYS A 42 7.17 4.27 3.34
N SER A 43 6.70 5.51 3.18
CA SER A 43 6.60 6.16 1.88
C SER A 43 7.53 7.37 1.82
N ILE A 44 8.13 7.59 0.67
CA ILE A 44 8.89 8.80 0.35
C ILE A 44 8.35 9.40 -0.95
N VAL A 45 8.34 10.72 -1.02
CA VAL A 45 8.00 11.46 -2.24
C VAL A 45 9.30 11.88 -2.91
N SER A 46 9.41 11.64 -4.21
CA SER A 46 10.52 12.12 -5.03
C SER A 46 10.00 12.59 -6.38
N GLY A 47 10.03 13.90 -6.60
CA GLY A 47 9.40 14.53 -7.76
C GLY A 47 7.91 14.18 -7.83
N ASN A 48 7.48 13.67 -8.98
CA ASN A 48 6.09 13.28 -9.24
C ASN A 48 5.81 11.82 -8.90
N PHE A 49 6.62 11.20 -8.03
CA PHE A 49 6.45 9.80 -7.66
C PHE A 49 6.42 9.62 -6.15
N ILE A 50 5.62 8.67 -5.72
CA ILE A 50 5.62 8.15 -4.36
C ILE A 50 6.22 6.75 -4.41
N PHE A 51 7.27 6.54 -3.63
CA PHE A 51 7.86 5.24 -3.42
C PHE A 51 7.42 4.74 -2.06
N THR A 52 6.85 3.55 -2.01
CA THR A 52 6.48 2.89 -0.76
C THR A 52 7.25 1.58 -0.65
N VAL A 53 7.77 1.30 0.54
CA VAL A 53 8.44 0.03 0.85
C VAL A 53 7.67 -0.72 1.93
N GLY A 54 7.70 -2.04 1.85
CA GLY A 54 6.95 -2.89 2.76
C GLY A 54 7.37 -4.34 2.72
N LYS A 55 6.60 -5.18 3.39
CA LYS A 55 6.65 -6.63 3.26
C LYS A 55 5.33 -7.17 2.74
N LYS A 56 5.41 -8.27 2.01
CA LYS A 56 4.27 -9.01 1.48
C LYS A 56 4.38 -10.45 1.93
N GLU A 57 3.32 -11.00 2.47
CA GLU A 57 3.26 -12.44 2.74
C GLU A 57 2.87 -13.16 1.45
N ILE A 58 3.74 -14.05 0.97
CA ILE A 58 3.52 -14.80 -0.27
C ILE A 58 2.93 -16.17 0.04
N THR A 59 3.40 -16.78 1.14
CA THR A 59 2.83 -17.99 1.74
C THR A 59 2.97 -17.89 3.26
N THR A 60 2.22 -18.70 4.01
CA THR A 60 2.22 -18.67 5.49
C THR A 60 3.63 -18.73 6.06
N GLY A 61 4.04 -17.67 6.76
CA GLY A 61 5.37 -17.55 7.38
C GLY A 61 6.51 -17.22 6.42
N ASN A 62 6.22 -16.96 5.15
CA ASN A 62 7.19 -16.55 4.13
C ASN A 62 6.85 -15.16 3.59
N THR A 63 7.74 -14.20 3.83
CA THR A 63 7.53 -12.80 3.49
C THR A 63 8.66 -12.26 2.64
N ASP A 64 8.31 -11.60 1.54
CA ASP A 64 9.25 -10.87 0.69
C ASP A 64 9.14 -9.36 0.93
N GLY A 65 10.26 -8.66 0.80
CA GLY A 65 10.28 -7.20 0.73
C GLY A 65 9.79 -6.72 -0.63
N TRP A 66 9.06 -5.61 -0.66
CA TRP A 66 8.63 -4.98 -1.92
C TRP A 66 8.86 -3.48 -1.92
N ILE A 67 8.96 -2.94 -3.14
CA ILE A 67 8.96 -1.51 -3.43
C ILE A 67 7.89 -1.25 -4.49
N ILE A 68 7.01 -0.30 -4.23
CA ILE A 68 6.01 0.19 -5.18
C ILE A 68 6.39 1.63 -5.54
N CYS A 69 6.39 1.93 -6.84
CA CYS A 69 6.51 3.28 -7.38
C CYS A 69 5.17 3.66 -8.01
N GLN A 70 4.60 4.78 -7.59
CA GLN A 70 3.32 5.29 -8.11
C GLN A 70 3.49 6.75 -8.55
N PRO A 71 3.02 7.11 -9.75
CA PRO A 71 2.96 8.51 -10.13
C PRO A 71 1.94 9.26 -9.27
N ILE A 72 2.27 10.50 -8.93
CA ILE A 72 1.33 11.48 -8.39
C ILE A 72 0.59 12.04 -9.61
N SER A 73 -0.50 11.39 -10.00
CA SER A 73 -1.40 11.97 -10.99
C SER A 73 -2.15 13.13 -10.36
N VAL A 74 -1.84 14.34 -10.83
CA VAL A 74 -2.64 15.54 -10.57
C VAL A 74 -3.81 15.50 -11.56
N TYR A 75 -5.02 15.24 -11.05
CA TYR A 75 -6.25 15.47 -11.81
C TYR A 75 -6.80 16.84 -11.47
#